data_AF-A0AAI9J8G0-F1
#
_entry.id   AF-A0AAI9J8G0-F1
#
_cell.length_a   1.000
_cell.length_b   1.000
_cell.length_c   1.000
_cell.angle_alpha   90.00
_cell.angle_beta   90.00
_cell.angle_gamma   90.00
#
_symmetry.space_group_name_H-M   'P 1'
#
loop_
_entity.id
_entity.type
_entity.pdbx_description
1 polymer ?
#
loop_
_entity_poly.entity_id
_entity_poly.type
_entity_poly.pdbx_seq_one_letter_code
_entity_poly.pdbx_strand_id
1 'polypeptide(L)'
;MEITKFPTWEELPELDLYLDQVLLYVNGVNEQAFHSTDKPLTAAMVNNYVKHAHIPKPIKKKYNRVQIARLIVLTTLKPVFPIPDIIKTIQLLVDGKDSATLYNEFVNCMQEEKADTVAPAIEAACQTVKLFHQTKKLALALERGKTNESNA
;
A
#
# COMPACT_ATOMS: atom_id res chain seq x y z
N MET A 1 -6.61 2.60 -17.93
CA MET A 1 -5.85 3.18 -16.80
C MET A 1 -4.46 2.64 -16.93
N GLU A 2 -3.50 3.51 -17.23
CA GLU A 2 -2.10 3.15 -17.02
C GLU A 2 -1.91 3.09 -15.51
N ILE A 3 -1.48 1.93 -15.01
CA ILE A 3 -1.18 1.76 -13.59
C ILE A 3 0.33 2.04 -13.48
N THR A 4 0.70 2.96 -12.59
CA THR A 4 2.08 3.27 -12.21
C THR A 4 2.43 2.54 -10.92
N LYS A 5 3.74 2.42 -10.62
CA LYS A 5 4.23 1.68 -9.45
C LYS A 5 3.56 2.11 -8.15
N PHE A 6 3.43 3.42 -7.95
CA PHE A 6 2.57 4.04 -6.94
C PHE A 6 1.98 5.32 -7.52
N PRO A 7 0.67 5.39 -7.80
CA PRO A 7 0.07 6.60 -8.35
C PRO A 7 0.14 7.73 -7.32
N THR A 8 0.52 8.92 -7.74
CA THR A 8 0.37 10.17 -6.98
C THR A 8 -1.11 10.45 -6.70
N TRP A 9 -1.39 11.37 -5.77
CA TRP A 9 -2.74 11.75 -5.40
C TRP A 9 -3.57 12.22 -6.61
N GLU A 10 -2.93 12.93 -7.53
CA GLU A 10 -3.50 13.46 -8.75
C GLU A 10 -3.83 12.36 -9.77
N GLU A 11 -3.05 11.26 -9.76
CA GLU A 11 -3.26 10.09 -10.63
C GLU A 11 -4.30 9.11 -10.07
N LEU A 12 -4.71 9.26 -8.81
CA LEU A 12 -5.77 8.44 -8.24
C LEU A 12 -7.12 8.72 -8.94
N PRO A 13 -8.00 7.70 -9.08
CA PRO A 13 -9.29 7.85 -9.73
C PRO A 13 -10.11 9.01 -9.18
N GLU A 14 -10.56 9.89 -10.08
CA GLU A 14 -11.43 11.01 -9.69
C GLU A 14 -12.86 10.55 -9.41
N LEU A 15 -13.29 9.51 -10.11
CA LEU A 15 -14.61 8.90 -9.94
C LEU A 15 -14.60 7.92 -8.78
N ASP A 16 -15.63 8.01 -7.94
CA ASP A 16 -15.85 7.02 -6.88
C ASP A 16 -16.07 5.63 -7.49
N LEU A 17 -15.38 4.64 -6.94
CA LEU A 17 -15.31 3.27 -7.48
C LEU A 17 -16.18 2.30 -6.68
N TYR A 18 -16.78 1.33 -7.37
CA TYR A 18 -17.39 0.16 -6.70
C TYR A 18 -16.31 -0.77 -6.13
N LEU A 19 -16.69 -1.63 -5.17
CA LEU A 19 -15.74 -2.48 -4.45
C LEU A 19 -14.88 -3.34 -5.37
N ASP A 20 -15.46 -3.97 -6.38
CA ASP A 20 -14.76 -4.76 -7.39
C ASP A 20 -13.70 -3.94 -8.14
N GLN A 21 -14.04 -2.71 -8.51
CA GLN A 21 -13.11 -1.77 -9.15
C GLN A 21 -11.99 -1.33 -8.21
N VAL A 22 -12.29 -1.10 -6.93
CA VAL A 22 -11.27 -0.81 -5.89
C VAL A 22 -10.31 -1.97 -5.73
N LEU A 23 -10.83 -3.20 -5.66
CA LEU A 23 -10.00 -4.40 -5.54
C LEU A 23 -9.09 -4.55 -6.76
N LEU A 24 -9.62 -4.38 -7.97
CA LEU A 24 -8.83 -4.42 -9.19
C LEU A 24 -7.73 -3.37 -9.19
N TYR A 25 -8.07 -2.13 -8.82
CA TYR A 25 -7.13 -1.01 -8.81
C TYR A 25 -6.01 -1.20 -7.78
N VAL A 26 -6.36 -1.43 -6.50
CA VAL A 26 -5.38 -1.52 -5.41
C VAL A 26 -4.49 -2.76 -5.57
N ASN A 27 -5.04 -3.88 -6.04
CA ASN A 27 -4.22 -5.07 -6.31
C ASN A 27 -3.27 -4.83 -7.49
N GLY A 28 -3.72 -4.16 -8.55
CA GLY A 28 -2.86 -3.79 -9.68
C GLY A 28 -1.69 -2.89 -9.25
N VAL A 29 -1.93 -1.89 -8.40
CA VAL A 29 -0.87 -1.04 -7.84
C VAL A 29 0.16 -1.88 -7.06
N ASN A 30 -0.29 -2.75 -6.15
CA ASN A 30 0.62 -3.60 -5.36
C ASN A 30 1.40 -4.61 -6.20
N GLU A 31 0.76 -5.19 -7.21
CA GLU A 31 1.39 -6.14 -8.14
C GLU A 31 2.52 -5.47 -8.93
N GLN A 32 2.28 -4.26 -9.44
CA GLN A 32 3.32 -3.49 -10.12
C GLN A 32 4.41 -2.98 -9.17
N ALA A 33 4.05 -2.62 -7.94
CA ALA A 33 4.98 -2.13 -6.94
C ALA A 33 6.04 -3.16 -6.54
N PHE A 34 5.62 -4.41 -6.33
CA PHE A 34 6.44 -5.41 -5.67
C PHE A 34 6.62 -6.71 -6.46
N HIS A 35 5.97 -6.87 -7.62
CA HIS A 35 5.89 -8.13 -8.37
C HIS A 35 5.55 -9.32 -7.47
N SER A 36 4.68 -9.07 -6.49
CA SER A 36 4.52 -9.95 -5.34
C SER A 36 3.50 -11.05 -5.61
N THR A 37 3.80 -12.25 -5.11
CA THR A 37 2.84 -13.36 -4.96
C THR A 37 2.02 -13.26 -3.66
N ASP A 38 2.07 -12.11 -2.97
CA ASP A 38 1.32 -11.90 -1.74
C ASP A 38 -0.18 -12.00 -1.97
N LYS A 39 -0.89 -12.38 -0.90
CA LYS A 39 -2.34 -12.54 -0.93
C LYS A 39 -2.99 -11.20 -1.34
N PRO A 40 -3.79 -11.17 -2.41
CA PRO A 40 -4.43 -9.94 -2.87
C PRO A 40 -5.44 -9.43 -1.84
N LEU A 41 -5.70 -8.12 -1.88
CA LEU A 41 -6.80 -7.50 -1.16
C LEU A 41 -8.12 -8.16 -1.59
N THR A 42 -8.96 -8.49 -0.62
CA THR A 42 -10.26 -9.14 -0.83
C THR A 42 -11.41 -8.30 -0.30
N ALA A 43 -12.62 -8.53 -0.79
CA ALA A 43 -13.83 -7.89 -0.29
C ALA A 43 -14.01 -8.06 1.22
N ALA A 44 -13.71 -9.26 1.75
CA ALA A 44 -13.78 -9.53 3.18
C ALA A 44 -12.79 -8.67 3.98
N MET A 45 -11.57 -8.46 3.49
CA MET A 45 -10.58 -7.59 4.12
C MET A 45 -11.06 -6.13 4.13
N VAL A 46 -11.56 -5.62 3.01
CA VAL A 46 -12.12 -4.25 2.94
C VAL A 46 -13.29 -4.09 3.90
N ASN A 47 -14.20 -5.06 3.94
CA ASN A 47 -15.34 -5.04 4.88
C ASN A 47 -14.88 -5.07 6.34
N ASN A 48 -13.83 -5.82 6.67
CA ASN A 48 -13.23 -5.81 8.01
C ASN A 48 -12.65 -4.42 8.34
N TYR A 49 -11.94 -3.79 7.40
CA TYR A 49 -11.41 -2.44 7.63
C TYR A 49 -12.53 -1.40 7.82
N VAL A 50 -13.63 -1.51 7.09
CA VAL A 50 -14.81 -0.64 7.27
C VAL A 50 -15.49 -0.90 8.62
N LYS A 51 -15.67 -2.17 8.99
CA LYS A 51 -16.30 -2.58 10.26
C LYS A 51 -15.55 -2.04 11.48
N HIS A 52 -14.21 -2.02 11.43
CA HIS A 52 -13.34 -1.52 12.49
C HIS A 52 -13.00 -0.02 12.36
N ALA A 53 -13.68 0.71 11.46
CA ALA A 53 -13.47 2.13 11.21
C ALA A 53 -12.03 2.52 10.80
N HIS A 54 -11.26 1.57 10.29
CA HIS A 54 -9.93 1.80 9.70
C HIS A 54 -10.04 2.53 8.37
N ILE A 55 -11.11 2.24 7.62
CA ILE A 55 -11.50 2.92 6.40
C ILE A 55 -12.91 3.51 6.62
N PRO A 56 -13.17 4.77 6.21
CA PRO A 56 -14.51 5.34 6.23
C PRO A 56 -15.52 4.45 5.50
N LYS A 57 -16.79 4.50 5.88
CA LYS A 57 -17.85 3.74 5.18
C LYS A 57 -17.98 4.22 3.72
N PRO A 58 -18.26 3.31 2.77
CA PRO A 58 -18.48 3.70 1.38
C PRO A 58 -19.72 4.59 1.23
N ILE A 59 -19.66 5.56 0.31
CA ILE A 59 -20.74 6.49 0.00
C ILE A 59 -21.54 5.93 -1.17
N LYS A 60 -22.83 5.62 -0.96
CA LYS A 60 -23.69 4.98 -1.99
C LYS A 60 -23.04 3.72 -2.61
N LYS A 61 -22.38 2.90 -1.78
CA LYS A 61 -21.62 1.68 -2.15
C LYS A 61 -20.33 1.94 -2.96
N LYS A 62 -19.90 3.19 -3.06
CA LYS A 62 -18.67 3.57 -3.75
C LYS A 62 -17.61 4.09 -2.79
N TYR A 63 -16.37 3.96 -3.20
CA TYR A 63 -15.18 4.38 -2.46
C TYR A 63 -14.55 5.55 -3.18
N ASN A 64 -14.33 6.64 -2.44
CA ASN A 64 -13.68 7.83 -2.96
C ASN A 64 -12.16 7.73 -2.92
N ARG A 65 -11.52 8.75 -3.47
CA ARG A 65 -10.06 8.88 -3.56
C ARG A 65 -9.34 8.70 -2.21
N VAL A 66 -9.87 9.28 -1.12
CA VAL A 66 -9.32 9.15 0.24
C VAL A 66 -9.33 7.70 0.71
N GLN A 67 -10.42 6.97 0.46
CA GLN A 67 -10.54 5.57 0.86
C GLN A 67 -9.59 4.68 0.04
N ILE A 68 -9.46 4.96 -1.26
CA ILE A 68 -8.53 4.25 -2.15
C ILE A 68 -7.08 4.46 -1.70
N ALA A 69 -6.67 5.70 -1.45
CA ALA A 69 -5.33 6.04 -0.95
C ALA A 69 -4.99 5.29 0.35
N ARG A 70 -5.92 5.28 1.31
CA ARG A 70 -5.74 4.53 2.57
C ARG A 70 -5.64 3.03 2.36
N LEU A 71 -6.39 2.46 1.41
CA LEU A 71 -6.31 1.03 1.09
C LEU A 71 -4.95 0.67 0.48
N ILE A 72 -4.40 1.53 -0.40
CA ILE A 72 -3.04 1.35 -0.94
C ILE A 72 -2.01 1.33 0.20
N VAL A 73 -2.05 2.32 1.08
CA VAL A 73 -1.14 2.41 2.24
C VAL A 73 -1.29 1.19 3.17
N LEU A 74 -2.52 0.83 3.54
CA LEU A 74 -2.78 -0.32 4.41
C LEU A 74 -2.27 -1.63 3.81
N THR A 75 -2.55 -1.87 2.53
CA THR A 75 -2.14 -3.11 1.86
C THR A 75 -0.63 -3.19 1.64
N THR A 76 0.02 -2.04 1.47
CA THR A 76 1.48 -1.94 1.38
C THR A 76 2.16 -2.21 2.73
N LEU A 77 1.61 -1.69 3.83
CA LEU A 77 2.22 -1.81 5.16
C LEU A 77 1.87 -3.12 5.89
N LYS A 78 0.70 -3.70 5.62
CA LYS A 78 0.18 -4.88 6.35
C LYS A 78 1.10 -6.11 6.40
N PRO A 79 1.93 -6.40 5.37
CA PRO A 79 2.87 -7.52 5.42
C PRO A 79 3.92 -7.39 6.53
N VAL A 80 4.30 -6.15 6.88
CA VAL A 80 5.39 -5.86 7.82
C VAL A 80 4.91 -5.28 9.15
N PHE A 81 3.78 -4.58 9.16
CA PHE A 81 3.25 -3.94 10.35
C PHE A 81 1.89 -4.53 10.78
N PRO A 82 1.65 -4.69 12.08
CA PRO A 82 0.32 -4.96 12.60
C PRO A 82 -0.67 -3.84 12.23
N ILE A 83 -1.92 -4.20 11.92
CA ILE A 83 -2.98 -3.21 11.61
C ILE A 83 -3.10 -2.12 12.69
N PRO A 84 -3.14 -2.44 14.00
CA PRO A 84 -3.31 -1.40 15.02
C PRO A 84 -2.22 -0.32 14.96
N ASP A 85 -0.97 -0.73 14.70
CA ASP A 85 0.17 0.19 14.62
C ASP A 85 0.10 1.08 13.37
N ILE A 86 -0.33 0.52 12.24
CA ILE A 86 -0.56 1.29 11.01
C ILE A 86 -1.63 2.35 11.26
N ILE A 87 -2.76 1.97 11.85
CA ILE A 87 -3.88 2.89 12.10
C ILE A 87 -3.50 4.00 13.06
N LYS A 88 -2.83 3.66 14.17
CA LYS A 88 -2.32 4.64 15.13
C LYS A 88 -1.37 5.63 14.47
N THR A 89 -0.47 5.15 13.62
CA THR A 89 0.49 6.00 12.89
C THR A 89 -0.22 6.94 11.92
N ILE A 90 -1.17 6.44 11.14
CA ILE A 90 -1.97 7.26 10.21
C ILE A 90 -2.74 8.34 10.98
N GLN A 91 -3.36 8.02 12.11
CA GLN A 91 -4.11 8.97 12.92
C GLN A 91 -3.21 10.12 13.43
N LEU A 92 -2.05 9.79 14.00
CA LEU A 92 -1.10 10.79 14.49
C LEU A 92 -0.55 11.71 13.39
N LEU A 93 -0.45 11.23 12.15
CA LEU A 93 0.01 12.03 11.02
C LEU A 93 -1.09 12.94 10.46
N VAL A 94 -2.34 12.46 10.40
CA VAL A 94 -3.49 13.20 9.86
C VAL A 94 -3.87 14.39 10.74
N ASP A 95 -3.58 14.36 12.04
CA ASP A 95 -3.86 15.47 12.97
C ASP A 95 -3.05 16.75 12.67
N GLY A 96 -2.10 16.72 11.72
CA GLY A 96 -1.30 17.89 11.33
C GLY A 96 -1.19 18.16 9.82
N LYS A 97 -1.70 17.29 8.94
CA LYS A 97 -1.61 17.44 7.47
C LYS A 97 -2.82 16.80 6.78
N ASP A 98 -3.17 17.31 5.60
CA ASP A 98 -4.24 16.72 4.79
C ASP A 98 -3.83 15.38 4.17
N SER A 99 -4.84 14.60 3.74
CA SER A 99 -4.62 13.24 3.21
C SER A 99 -3.87 13.19 1.88
N ALA A 100 -3.95 14.25 1.05
CA ALA A 100 -3.25 14.30 -0.22
C ALA A 100 -1.75 14.48 0.00
N THR A 101 -1.38 15.43 0.87
CA THR A 101 0.02 15.69 1.24
C THR A 101 0.68 14.43 1.83
N LEU A 102 0.05 13.78 2.81
CA LEU A 102 0.61 12.57 3.44
C LEU A 102 0.73 11.40 2.47
N TYR A 103 -0.23 11.24 1.57
CA TYR A 103 -0.19 10.20 0.55
C TYR A 103 0.94 10.45 -0.45
N ASN A 104 1.11 11.68 -0.93
CA ASN A 104 2.21 12.02 -1.83
C ASN A 104 3.58 11.90 -1.14
N GLU A 105 3.70 12.24 0.14
CA GLU A 105 4.92 11.95 0.94
C GLU A 105 5.23 10.44 0.95
N PHE A 106 4.22 9.60 1.16
CA PHE A 106 4.37 8.14 1.09
C PHE A 106 4.78 7.66 -0.31
N VAL A 107 4.14 8.17 -1.37
CA VAL A 107 4.44 7.80 -2.77
C VAL A 107 5.89 8.17 -3.11
N ASN A 108 6.30 9.42 -2.85
CA ASN A 108 7.66 9.90 -3.10
C ASN A 108 8.70 9.03 -2.35
N CYS A 109 8.40 8.72 -1.10
CA CYS A 109 9.21 7.84 -0.26
C CYS A 109 9.34 6.42 -0.82
N MET A 110 8.25 5.85 -1.37
CA MET A 110 8.28 4.54 -2.04
C MET A 110 9.01 4.56 -3.38
N GLN A 111 9.03 5.70 -4.07
CA GLN A 111 9.67 5.89 -5.37
C GLN A 111 11.14 6.35 -5.29
N GLU A 112 11.67 6.62 -4.09
CA GLU A 112 13.04 7.14 -3.88
C GLU A 112 13.27 8.52 -4.50
N GLU A 113 12.18 9.27 -4.67
CA GLU A 113 12.24 10.65 -5.09
C GLU A 113 12.61 11.53 -3.89
N LYS A 114 13.52 12.48 -4.12
CA LYS A 114 13.89 13.46 -3.09
C LYS A 114 12.68 14.33 -2.79
N ALA A 115 12.15 14.21 -1.59
CA ALA A 115 11.19 15.16 -1.03
C ALA A 115 11.89 16.01 0.03
N ASP A 116 11.64 17.32 0.01
CA ASP A 116 12.32 18.28 0.89
C ASP A 116 12.00 18.04 2.37
N THR A 117 10.83 17.48 2.68
CA THR A 117 10.42 17.10 4.04
C THR A 117 9.44 15.93 4.03
N VAL A 118 9.91 14.72 4.36
CA VAL A 118 9.05 13.55 4.64
C VAL A 118 8.97 13.38 6.16
N ALA A 119 7.78 13.10 6.70
CA ALA A 119 7.67 12.79 8.13
C ALA A 119 8.56 11.57 8.48
N PRO A 120 9.39 11.60 9.55
CA PRO A 120 10.30 10.50 9.89
C PRO A 120 9.61 9.14 10.04
N ALA A 121 8.36 9.13 10.52
CA ALA A 121 7.56 7.92 10.62
C ALA A 121 7.21 7.31 9.25
N ILE A 122 6.93 8.14 8.23
CA ILE A 122 6.68 7.68 6.85
C ILE A 122 7.97 7.11 6.28
N GLU A 123 9.09 7.80 6.44
CA GLU A 123 10.39 7.35 5.94
C GLU A 123 10.77 5.97 6.51
N ALA A 124 10.71 5.81 7.84
CA ALA A 124 11.01 4.55 8.51
C ALA A 124 10.07 3.41 8.05
N ALA A 125 8.78 3.71 7.86
CA ALA A 125 7.81 2.74 7.36
C ALA A 125 8.14 2.30 5.93
N CYS A 126 8.45 3.22 5.01
CA CYS A 126 8.84 2.87 3.64
C CYS A 126 10.11 2.02 3.61
N GLN A 127 11.14 2.42 4.36
CA GLN A 127 12.41 1.67 4.43
C GLN A 127 12.16 0.24 4.92
N THR A 128 11.30 0.06 5.92
CA THR A 128 10.93 -1.25 6.44
C THR A 128 10.26 -2.13 5.37
N VAL A 129 9.29 -1.58 4.63
CA VAL A 129 8.62 -2.29 3.52
C VAL A 129 9.63 -2.67 2.44
N LYS A 130 10.51 -1.74 2.02
CA LYS A 130 11.52 -2.00 1.00
C LYS A 130 12.47 -3.12 1.40
N LEU A 131 13.00 -3.07 2.62
CA LEU A 131 13.89 -4.11 3.15
C LEU A 131 13.19 -5.46 3.26
N PHE A 132 11.91 -5.49 3.65
CA PHE A 132 11.13 -6.72 3.67
C PHE A 132 11.00 -7.36 2.28
N HIS A 133 10.62 -6.58 1.26
CA HIS A 133 10.52 -7.10 -0.11
C HIS A 133 11.87 -7.49 -0.69
N GLN A 134 12.94 -6.73 -0.39
CA GLN A 134 14.30 -7.10 -0.76
C GLN A 134 14.71 -8.44 -0.13
N THR A 135 14.42 -8.64 1.15
CA THR A 135 14.69 -9.90 1.86
C THR A 135 13.93 -11.06 1.23
N LYS A 136 12.65 -10.88 0.92
CA LYS A 136 11.82 -11.90 0.24
C LYS A 136 12.39 -12.26 -1.13
N LYS A 137 12.82 -11.26 -1.92
CA LYS A 137 13.46 -11.48 -3.23
C LYS A 137 14.75 -12.29 -3.12
N LEU A 138 15.60 -11.96 -2.15
CA LEU A 138 16.86 -12.68 -1.90
C LEU A 138 16.59 -14.12 -1.44
N ALA A 139 15.63 -14.34 -0.54
CA ALA A 139 15.23 -15.67 -0.09
C ALA A 139 14.78 -16.56 -1.26
N LEU A 140 13.93 -16.05 -2.14
CA LEU A 140 13.48 -16.76 -3.35
C LEU A 140 14.64 -17.10 -4.30
N ALA A 141 15.63 -16.22 -4.42
CA ALA A 141 16.82 -16.48 -5.24
C ALA A 141 17.67 -17.62 -4.66
N LEU A 142 17.81 -17.67 -3.33
CA LEU A 142 18.53 -18.75 -2.64
C LEU A 142 17.84 -20.10 -2.79
N GLU A 143 16.50 -20.15 -2.73
CA GLU A 143 15.73 -21.37 -2.96
C GLU A 143 15.95 -21.93 -4.37
N ARG A 144 15.89 -21.06 -5.39
CA ARG A 144 16.11 -21.45 -6.80
C ARG A 144 17.53 -21.96 -7.04
N GLY A 145 18.53 -21.38 -6.38
CA GLY A 145 19.92 -21.85 -6.46
C GLY A 145 20.08 -23.29 -5.95
N LYS A 146 19.44 -23.63 -4.83
CA LYS A 146 19.49 -24.99 -4.24
C LYS A 146 18.82 -26.07 -5.10
N THR A 147 17.75 -25.71 -5.82
CA THR A 147 17.04 -26.66 -6.70
C THR A 147 17.87 -27.02 -7.94
N ASN A 148 18.71 -26.10 -8.43
CA ASN A 148 19.56 -26.35 -9.59
C ASN A 148 20.80 -27.18 -9.24
N GLU A 149 21.35 -27.07 -8.03
CA GLU A 149 22.46 -27.91 -7.55
C GLU A 149 22.02 -29.33 -7.16
N SER A 150 20.75 -29.53 -6.76
CA SER A 150 20.23 -30.85 -6.39
C SER A 150 19.80 -31.71 -7.57
N ASN A 151 19.76 -31.13 -8.78
CA ASN A 151 19.37 -31.78 -10.03
C ASN A 151 20.57 -31.96 -11.00
N ALA A 152 21.79 -31.69 -10.54
CA ALA A 152 23.05 -31.90 -11.25
C ALA A 152 23.86 -33.00 -10.55
#